data_AF-A0A931BZC1-F1
#
_entry.id   AF-A0A931BZC1-F1
#
_cell.length_a   1.000
_cell.length_b   1.000
_cell.length_c   1.000
_cell.angle_alpha   90.00
_cell.angle_beta   90.00
_cell.angle_gamma   90.00
#
_symmetry.space_group_name_H-M   'P 1'
#
loop_
_entity.id
_entity.type
_entity.pdbx_description
1 polymer ?
#
loop_
_entity_poly.entity_id
_entity_poly.type
_entity_poly.pdbx_seq_one_letter_code
_entity_poly.pdbx_strand_id
1 'polypeptide(L)'
;MNSYKAMLLYAVLLVSCNRSNEQHSVAQNTKENIEPSFSLNGDELHLLVNGLLLSDSIDVDPDLVVLRTDDVRKLQNRRITASGDTIIDDTTFSPPWEFRYNMCLFESLAKQGYLDSAEAVYMFEQITPNLTVTLDSAKLARRGIGFERLNSFFTDKSIASNYKRLTNGYKKLEEETGAKNYIILSTPVLNKNKTKALISVNGYCGKLCGGGTLYLLEKVNGKWQVIYMKHTFIS
;
A
#
# COMPACT_ATOMS: atom_id res chain seq x y z
N MET A 1 26.65 41.28 13.03
CA MET A 1 27.36 40.02 13.33
C MET A 1 26.32 39.01 13.80
N ASN A 2 25.94 38.13 12.88
CA ASN A 2 24.88 37.14 13.01
C ASN A 2 25.40 35.89 13.72
N SER A 3 24.56 35.25 14.54
CA SER A 3 24.21 33.83 14.40
C SER A 3 23.32 33.39 15.57
N TYR A 4 22.01 33.52 15.40
CA TYR A 4 21.04 32.80 16.23
C TYR A 4 21.01 31.33 15.77
N LYS A 5 21.28 30.43 16.71
CA LYS A 5 21.10 28.98 16.57
C LYS A 5 19.61 28.69 16.28
N ALA A 6 19.32 28.21 15.07
CA ALA A 6 18.04 27.60 14.76
C ALA A 6 18.06 26.13 15.20
N MET A 7 17.45 25.86 16.35
CA MET A 7 17.14 24.52 16.83
C MET A 7 15.82 24.12 16.17
N LEU A 8 15.88 23.30 15.11
CA LEU A 8 14.69 22.74 14.47
C LEU A 8 14.08 21.67 15.38
N LEU A 9 13.03 22.06 16.13
CA LEU A 9 12.08 21.13 16.75
C LEU A 9 11.19 20.57 15.64
N TYR A 10 11.35 19.30 15.28
CA TYR A 10 10.34 18.58 14.49
C TYR A 10 9.17 18.20 15.41
N ALA A 11 8.08 18.95 15.32
CA ALA A 11 6.82 18.60 15.97
C ALA A 11 6.15 17.45 15.20
N VAL A 12 6.12 16.27 15.81
CA VAL A 12 5.28 15.16 15.36
C VAL A 12 3.83 15.50 15.70
N LEU A 13 3.05 15.93 14.71
CA LEU A 13 1.60 16.08 14.84
C LEU A 13 0.95 14.68 14.83
N LEU A 14 0.84 14.08 16.02
CA LEU A 14 -0.09 12.98 16.27
C LEU A 14 -1.50 13.56 16.24
N VAL A 15 -2.18 13.44 15.10
CA VAL A 15 -3.63 13.66 15.05
C VAL A 15 -4.29 12.49 15.76
N SER A 16 -4.52 12.65 17.06
CA SER A 16 -5.38 11.75 17.83
C SER A 16 -6.80 11.85 17.27
N CYS A 17 -7.33 10.76 16.71
CA CYS A 17 -8.75 10.64 16.44
C CYS A 17 -9.52 10.78 17.75
N ASN A 18 -10.02 11.99 18.05
CA ASN A 18 -10.97 12.20 19.13
C ASN A 18 -12.25 11.39 18.81
N ARG A 19 -12.50 10.36 19.63
CA ARG A 19 -13.73 9.56 19.62
C ARG A 19 -14.80 10.28 20.44
N SER A 20 -15.85 10.76 19.78
CA SER A 20 -17.16 10.89 20.43
C SER A 20 -17.74 9.49 20.58
N ASN A 21 -17.97 9.07 21.82
CA ASN A 21 -18.74 7.87 22.14
C ASN A 21 -20.20 8.11 21.76
N GLU A 22 -20.58 7.77 20.53
CA GLU A 22 -21.98 7.47 20.23
C GLU A 22 -22.10 5.97 19.99
N GLN A 23 -22.77 5.32 20.94
CA GLN A 23 -23.20 3.94 20.86
C GLN A 23 -24.20 3.81 19.72
N HIS A 24 -23.76 3.36 18.55
CA HIS A 24 -24.66 2.77 17.58
C HIS A 24 -24.92 1.31 17.98
N SER A 25 -26.12 1.10 18.53
CA SER A 25 -26.72 -0.22 18.73
C SER A 25 -26.87 -0.91 17.37
N VAL A 26 -26.04 -1.94 17.14
CA VAL A 26 -26.12 -2.80 15.96
C VAL A 26 -27.30 -3.75 16.17
N ALA A 27 -28.36 -3.53 15.39
CA ALA A 27 -29.41 -4.52 15.19
C ALA A 27 -28.79 -5.75 14.51
N GLN A 28 -28.80 -6.88 15.20
CA GLN A 28 -28.57 -8.18 14.61
C GLN A 28 -29.79 -8.54 13.75
N ASN A 29 -29.62 -8.68 12.44
CA ASN A 29 -30.34 -9.73 11.69
C ASN A 29 -29.81 -9.93 10.27
N THR A 30 -29.94 -11.20 9.84
CA THR A 30 -29.65 -11.79 8.52
C THR A 30 -28.18 -11.84 8.10
N LYS A 31 -27.51 -12.94 8.48
CA LYS A 31 -26.35 -13.49 7.74
C LYS A 31 -26.84 -14.02 6.39
N GLU A 32 -26.89 -13.16 5.38
CA GLU A 32 -26.69 -13.64 4.02
C GLU A 32 -25.20 -13.97 3.86
N ASN A 33 -24.90 -15.21 3.46
CA ASN A 33 -23.58 -15.59 2.98
C ASN A 33 -23.33 -14.86 1.65
N ILE A 34 -22.93 -13.59 1.75
CA ILE A 34 -22.34 -12.87 0.63
C ILE A 34 -20.90 -13.36 0.55
N GLU A 35 -20.63 -14.37 -0.27
CA GLU A 35 -19.25 -14.57 -0.71
C GLU A 35 -18.81 -13.29 -1.44
N PRO A 36 -17.77 -12.59 -0.97
CA PRO A 36 -17.22 -11.48 -1.72
C PRO A 36 -16.51 -12.08 -2.94
N SER A 37 -17.25 -12.25 -4.04
CA SER A 37 -16.65 -12.55 -5.34
C SER A 37 -15.92 -11.30 -5.83
N PHE A 38 -14.72 -11.10 -5.31
CA PHE A 38 -13.78 -10.14 -5.87
C PHE A 38 -13.37 -10.68 -7.24
N SER A 39 -14.09 -10.31 -8.29
CA SER A 39 -13.65 -10.50 -9.66
C SER A 39 -13.63 -9.14 -10.35
N LEU A 40 -12.47 -8.49 -10.32
CA LEU A 40 -12.08 -7.71 -11.48
C LEU A 40 -11.83 -8.72 -12.60
N ASN A 41 -12.37 -8.49 -13.79
CA ASN A 41 -11.86 -9.23 -14.93
C ASN A 41 -10.37 -8.85 -15.11
N GLY A 42 -9.56 -9.77 -15.65
CA GLY A 42 -8.12 -9.57 -15.73
C GLY A 42 -7.77 -8.25 -16.42
N ASP A 43 -8.49 -7.85 -17.47
CA ASP A 43 -8.20 -6.64 -18.23
C ASP A 43 -8.43 -5.35 -17.43
N GLU A 44 -9.48 -5.28 -16.61
CA GLU A 44 -9.77 -4.09 -15.79
C GLU A 44 -8.68 -3.81 -14.75
N LEU A 45 -8.11 -4.88 -14.18
CA LEU A 45 -6.99 -4.76 -13.28
C LEU A 45 -5.76 -4.16 -13.98
N HIS A 46 -5.47 -4.58 -15.22
CA HIS A 46 -4.36 -4.00 -15.99
C HIS A 46 -4.62 -2.52 -16.31
N LEU A 47 -5.86 -2.15 -16.65
CA LEU A 47 -6.22 -0.75 -16.86
C LEU A 47 -6.02 0.10 -15.60
N LEU A 48 -6.40 -0.44 -14.44
CA LEU A 48 -6.18 0.22 -13.15
C LEU A 48 -4.69 0.43 -12.85
N VAL A 49 -3.90 -0.63 -12.95
CA VAL A 49 -2.45 -0.56 -12.70
C VAL A 49 -1.76 0.34 -13.71
N ASN A 50 -2.11 0.27 -14.99
CA ASN A 50 -1.54 1.15 -16.01
C ASN A 50 -1.94 2.62 -15.81
N GLY A 51 -3.17 2.90 -15.35
CA GLY A 51 -3.58 4.24 -14.98
C GLY A 51 -2.72 4.83 -13.86
N LEU A 52 -2.33 4.01 -12.88
CA LEU A 52 -1.37 4.39 -11.85
C LEU A 52 0.05 4.59 -12.42
N LEU A 53 0.55 3.64 -13.20
CA LEU A 53 1.93 3.65 -13.73
C LEU A 53 2.20 4.77 -14.74
N LEU A 54 1.16 5.25 -15.41
CA LEU A 54 1.23 6.35 -16.37
C LEU A 54 0.90 7.71 -15.74
N SER A 55 0.57 7.74 -14.44
CA SER A 55 0.31 8.97 -13.73
C SER A 55 1.60 9.72 -13.44
N ASP A 56 1.62 11.03 -13.71
CA ASP A 56 2.73 11.92 -13.32
C ASP A 56 2.88 12.03 -11.78
N SER A 57 1.94 11.49 -11.01
CA SER A 57 1.97 11.47 -9.54
C SER A 57 2.80 10.33 -8.95
N ILE A 58 3.39 9.45 -9.76
CA ILE A 58 4.22 8.37 -9.22
C ILE A 58 5.61 8.91 -8.85
N ASP A 59 5.90 8.94 -7.55
CA ASP A 59 7.12 9.58 -7.01
C ASP A 59 8.43 8.90 -7.43
N VAL A 60 8.36 7.63 -7.81
CA VAL A 60 9.50 6.85 -8.29
C VAL A 60 9.17 6.41 -9.70
N ASP A 61 9.90 6.93 -10.70
CA ASP A 61 9.81 6.42 -12.08
C ASP A 61 10.33 4.98 -12.09
N PRO A 62 9.45 3.97 -12.14
CA PRO A 62 9.84 2.61 -11.87
C PRO A 62 10.37 1.95 -13.15
N ASP A 63 11.63 1.55 -13.12
CA ASP A 63 12.25 0.70 -14.14
C ASP A 63 11.58 -0.69 -14.18
N LEU A 64 11.08 -1.15 -13.03
CA LEU A 64 10.40 -2.43 -12.83
C LEU A 64 9.22 -2.34 -11.88
N VAL A 65 8.17 -3.07 -12.23
CA VAL A 65 7.00 -3.35 -11.38
C VAL A 65 7.12 -4.78 -10.88
N VAL A 66 7.11 -4.95 -9.56
CA VAL A 66 7.17 -6.26 -8.93
C VAL A 66 5.76 -6.78 -8.77
N LEU A 67 5.52 -7.94 -9.35
CA LEU A 67 4.24 -8.63 -9.30
C LEU A 67 4.22 -9.50 -8.05
N ARG A 68 3.53 -8.99 -7.04
CA ARG A 68 3.23 -9.71 -5.80
C ARG A 68 1.75 -9.56 -5.51
N THR A 69 1.12 -10.68 -5.21
CA THR A 69 -0.32 -10.80 -5.44
C THR A 69 -1.07 -11.13 -4.15
N ASP A 70 -0.37 -11.34 -3.03
CA ASP A 70 -0.88 -11.96 -1.81
C ASP A 70 -0.80 -11.08 -0.53
N ASP A 71 -0.40 -9.80 -0.62
CA ASP A 71 0.06 -9.04 0.55
C ASP A 71 -0.81 -7.85 0.99
N VAL A 72 -2.06 -8.07 1.37
CA VAL A 72 -2.78 -7.03 2.13
C VAL A 72 -3.31 -7.60 3.44
N ARG A 73 -3.01 -6.90 4.54
CA ARG A 73 -3.53 -7.24 5.87
C ARG A 73 -4.37 -6.11 6.43
N LYS A 74 -5.55 -6.48 6.94
CA LYS A 74 -6.41 -5.59 7.72
C LYS A 74 -5.79 -5.40 9.11
N LEU A 75 -5.49 -4.15 9.48
CA LEU A 75 -5.23 -3.84 10.88
C LEU A 75 -6.54 -3.82 11.63
N GLN A 76 -6.92 -5.01 12.13
CA GLN A 76 -7.95 -5.16 13.15
C GLN A 76 -7.32 -4.74 14.47
N ASN A 77 -7.24 -3.44 14.75
CA ASN A 77 -6.71 -2.84 15.98
C ASN A 77 -6.68 -3.81 17.18
N ARG A 78 -5.50 -4.25 17.68
CA ARG A 78 -5.23 -4.66 19.09
C ARG A 78 -3.89 -5.40 19.32
N ARG A 79 -2.99 -4.81 20.12
CA ARG A 79 -2.52 -5.51 21.33
C ARG A 79 -3.53 -5.23 22.44
N ILE A 80 -3.92 -6.26 23.18
CA ILE A 80 -4.64 -6.11 24.44
C ILE A 80 -3.59 -5.78 25.50
N THR A 81 -3.67 -4.61 26.12
CA THR A 81 -2.79 -4.27 27.24
C THR A 81 -3.13 -5.13 28.46
N ALA A 82 -2.27 -5.17 29.46
CA ALA A 82 -2.59 -5.83 30.74
C ALA A 82 -3.86 -5.25 31.41
N SER A 83 -4.27 -4.02 31.06
CA SER A 83 -5.52 -3.39 31.51
C SER A 83 -6.77 -3.75 30.68
N GLY A 84 -6.62 -4.53 29.60
CA GLY A 84 -7.73 -4.86 28.70
C GLY A 84 -8.01 -3.80 27.61
N ASP A 85 -7.25 -2.70 27.61
CA ASP A 85 -7.34 -1.67 26.60
C ASP A 85 -6.74 -2.13 25.28
N THR A 86 -6.91 -1.32 24.26
CA THR A 86 -6.26 -1.60 23.00
C THR A 86 -5.48 -0.50 22.41
N ILE A 87 -4.35 -0.92 21.88
CA ILE A 87 -3.40 -0.05 21.25
C ILE A 87 -3.11 -0.62 19.86
N ILE A 88 -3.10 0.26 18.87
CA ILE A 88 -2.51 0.01 17.56
C ILE A 88 -1.00 -0.03 17.80
N ASP A 89 -0.40 -1.22 17.76
CA ASP A 89 1.04 -1.37 17.92
C ASP A 89 1.77 -1.13 16.58
N ASP A 90 1.79 0.14 16.19
CA ASP A 90 2.55 0.64 15.04
C ASP A 90 4.07 0.70 15.32
N THR A 91 4.53 0.21 16.49
CA THR A 91 5.95 0.14 16.84
C THR A 91 6.60 -1.16 16.36
N THR A 92 5.80 -2.14 15.91
CA THR A 92 6.32 -3.34 15.26
C THR A 92 6.74 -3.03 13.83
N PHE A 93 8.04 -3.15 13.56
CA PHE A 93 8.60 -3.06 12.22
C PHE A 93 7.86 -4.04 11.31
N SER A 94 7.08 -3.51 10.37
CA SER A 94 6.46 -4.37 9.35
C SER A 94 7.54 -4.73 8.37
N PRO A 95 7.58 -5.96 7.84
CA PRO A 95 8.48 -6.24 6.74
C PRO A 95 8.19 -5.26 5.59
N PRO A 96 9.20 -4.84 4.82
CA PRO A 96 9.04 -3.79 3.80
C PRO A 96 8.08 -4.17 2.66
N TRP A 97 7.68 -5.44 2.60
CA TRP A 97 6.69 -5.97 1.66
C TRP A 97 5.27 -6.09 2.24
N GLU A 98 5.03 -5.74 3.49
CA GLU A 98 3.70 -5.82 4.11
C GLU A 98 2.93 -4.51 3.93
N PHE A 99 1.74 -4.57 3.35
CA PHE A 99 0.83 -3.43 3.27
C PHE A 99 -0.25 -3.51 4.35
N ARG A 100 -0.33 -2.45 5.16
CA ARG A 100 -1.25 -2.35 6.29
C ARG A 100 -2.23 -1.20 6.10
N TYR A 101 -3.50 -1.49 6.29
CA TYR A 101 -4.56 -0.50 6.27
C TYR A 101 -5.33 -0.51 7.59
N ASN A 102 -5.64 0.68 8.11
CA ASN A 102 -6.48 0.86 9.30
C ASN A 102 -7.77 1.61 8.94
N MET A 103 -8.82 1.47 9.76
CA MET A 103 -10.10 2.14 9.50
C MET A 103 -9.99 3.68 9.54
N CYS A 104 -9.10 4.23 10.37
CA CYS A 104 -8.92 5.68 10.47
C CYS A 104 -8.47 6.32 9.14
N LEU A 105 -7.71 5.59 8.31
CA LEU A 105 -7.39 6.02 6.96
C LEU A 105 -8.65 6.20 6.11
N PHE A 106 -9.53 5.19 6.08
CA PHE A 106 -10.76 5.23 5.31
C PHE A 106 -11.74 6.30 5.82
N GLU A 107 -11.86 6.44 7.14
CA GLU A 107 -12.62 7.54 7.76
C GLU A 107 -12.06 8.92 7.39
N SER A 108 -10.73 9.05 7.31
CA SER A 108 -10.07 10.30 6.90
C SER A 108 -10.34 10.63 5.44
N LEU A 109 -10.31 9.63 4.55
CA LEU A 109 -10.70 9.80 3.14
C LEU A 109 -12.17 10.21 3.01
N ALA A 110 -13.04 9.64 3.83
CA ALA A 110 -14.46 10.00 3.85
C ALA A 110 -14.69 11.44 4.34
N LYS A 111 -14.04 11.85 5.44
CA LYS A 111 -14.10 13.22 5.96
C LYS A 111 -13.60 14.27 4.98
N GLN A 112 -12.65 13.91 4.13
CA GLN A 112 -12.12 14.79 3.08
C GLN A 112 -12.98 14.79 1.80
N GLY A 113 -14.03 13.98 1.73
CA GLY A 113 -14.93 13.92 0.57
C GLY A 113 -14.45 13.05 -0.58
N TYR A 114 -13.38 12.27 -0.41
CA TYR A 114 -12.88 11.36 -1.45
C TYR A 114 -13.67 10.04 -1.53
N LEU A 115 -14.24 9.63 -0.40
CA LEU A 115 -15.13 8.47 -0.28
C LEU A 115 -16.41 8.93 0.42
N ASP A 116 -17.53 8.27 0.17
CA ASP A 116 -18.62 8.30 1.15
C ASP A 116 -18.35 7.32 2.31
N SER A 117 -19.05 7.48 3.42
CA SER A 117 -18.84 6.65 4.62
C SER A 117 -19.12 5.16 4.37
N ALA A 118 -20.06 4.83 3.48
CA ALA A 118 -20.41 3.45 3.16
C ALA A 118 -19.33 2.81 2.26
N GLU A 119 -18.79 3.56 1.29
CA GLU A 119 -17.62 3.17 0.49
C GLU A 119 -16.41 2.91 1.39
N ALA A 120 -16.11 3.81 2.32
CA ALA A 120 -15.01 3.68 3.26
C ALA A 120 -15.10 2.39 4.09
N VAL A 121 -16.28 2.11 4.68
CA VAL A 121 -16.52 0.88 5.45
C VAL A 121 -16.39 -0.36 4.56
N TYR A 122 -17.05 -0.35 3.40
CA TYR A 122 -17.02 -1.47 2.47
C TYR A 122 -15.58 -1.81 2.08
N MET A 123 -14.83 -0.83 1.59
CA MET A 123 -13.43 -1.02 1.17
C MET A 123 -12.60 -1.64 2.30
N PHE A 124 -12.73 -1.13 3.54
CA PHE A 124 -12.00 -1.68 4.68
C PHE A 124 -12.42 -3.11 5.06
N GLU A 125 -13.70 -3.45 4.93
CA GLU A 125 -14.22 -4.77 5.23
C GLU A 125 -13.83 -5.83 4.20
N GLN A 126 -13.65 -5.42 2.94
CA GLN A 126 -13.22 -6.29 1.85
C GLN A 126 -11.73 -6.65 1.86
N ILE A 127 -10.96 -6.04 2.76
CA ILE A 127 -9.54 -6.38 2.93
C ILE A 127 -9.45 -7.79 3.51
N THR A 128 -9.40 -8.77 2.62
CA THR A 128 -9.20 -10.17 2.96
C THR A 128 -7.72 -10.50 2.82
N PRO A 129 -7.10 -11.09 3.85
CA PRO A 129 -5.79 -11.69 3.67
C PRO A 129 -5.91 -12.80 2.61
N ASN A 130 -4.92 -12.90 1.72
CA ASN A 130 -4.77 -13.94 0.69
C ASN A 130 -5.59 -13.78 -0.61
N LEU A 131 -6.20 -12.61 -0.87
CA LEU A 131 -6.73 -12.33 -2.21
C LEU A 131 -5.58 -12.28 -3.22
N THR A 132 -5.46 -13.33 -4.04
CA THR A 132 -4.42 -13.46 -5.07
C THR A 132 -4.87 -12.80 -6.36
N VAL A 133 -4.16 -11.77 -6.80
CA VAL A 133 -4.46 -11.03 -8.03
C VAL A 133 -3.32 -11.18 -9.04
N THR A 134 -3.52 -11.92 -10.13
CA THR A 134 -2.46 -12.11 -11.14
C THR A 134 -2.43 -10.98 -12.17
N LEU A 135 -1.25 -10.36 -12.34
CA LEU A 135 -0.96 -9.42 -13.41
C LEU A 135 -0.12 -10.10 -14.50
N ASP A 136 -0.50 -9.88 -15.75
CA ASP A 136 0.28 -10.23 -16.94
C ASP A 136 1.26 -9.09 -17.24
N SER A 137 2.55 -9.36 -17.03
CA SER A 137 3.63 -8.40 -17.30
C SER A 137 3.64 -7.87 -18.74
N ALA A 138 3.12 -8.62 -19.72
CA ALA A 138 3.07 -8.18 -21.12
C ALA A 138 2.00 -7.11 -21.36
N LYS A 139 1.03 -6.97 -20.46
CA LYS A 139 -0.05 -5.97 -20.52
C LYS A 139 0.25 -4.72 -19.69
N LEU A 140 1.39 -4.66 -19.01
CA LEU A 140 1.77 -3.51 -18.19
C LEU A 140 2.48 -2.44 -19.04
N ALA A 141 2.23 -1.18 -18.71
CA ALA A 141 2.91 -0.03 -19.30
C ALA A 141 4.40 0.06 -18.90
N ARG A 142 4.79 -0.70 -17.86
CA ARG A 142 6.15 -0.83 -17.35
C ARG A 142 6.51 -2.30 -17.26
N ARG A 143 7.80 -2.61 -17.33
CA ARG A 143 8.29 -3.99 -17.29
C ARG A 143 7.96 -4.62 -15.94
N GLY A 144 7.34 -5.80 -15.97
CA GLY A 144 7.01 -6.59 -14.79
C GLY A 144 8.08 -7.63 -14.45
N ILE A 145 8.27 -7.93 -13.17
CA ILE A 145 9.06 -9.07 -12.69
C ILE A 145 8.35 -9.77 -11.53
N GLY A 146 8.40 -11.11 -11.48
CA GLY A 146 7.84 -11.86 -10.36
C GLY A 146 8.62 -11.66 -9.06
N PHE A 147 7.91 -11.67 -7.92
CA PHE A 147 8.53 -11.48 -6.60
C PHE A 147 9.67 -12.48 -6.31
N GLU A 148 9.48 -13.78 -6.60
CA GLU A 148 10.52 -14.79 -6.37
C GLU A 148 11.79 -14.50 -7.16
N ARG A 149 11.64 -14.01 -8.40
CA ARG A 149 12.77 -13.63 -9.23
C ARG A 149 13.49 -12.41 -8.67
N LEU A 150 12.77 -11.38 -8.24
CA LEU A 150 13.36 -10.24 -7.54
C LEU A 150 14.13 -10.71 -6.29
N ASN A 151 13.49 -11.54 -5.45
CA ASN A 151 14.06 -12.04 -4.20
C ASN A 151 15.34 -12.87 -4.44
N SER A 152 15.44 -13.57 -5.56
CA SER A 152 16.65 -14.32 -5.94
C SER A 152 17.91 -13.44 -6.03
N PHE A 153 17.77 -12.14 -6.35
CA PHE A 153 18.90 -11.21 -6.37
C PHE A 153 19.44 -10.91 -4.97
N PHE A 154 18.58 -10.92 -3.95
CA PHE A 154 18.89 -10.46 -2.59
C PHE A 154 19.09 -11.58 -1.56
N THR A 155 19.01 -12.85 -1.95
CA THR A 155 18.98 -14.02 -1.04
C THR A 155 20.30 -14.76 -0.92
N ASP A 156 21.42 -14.18 -1.35
CA ASP A 156 22.74 -14.79 -1.21
C ASP A 156 23.15 -14.97 0.27
N LYS A 157 22.87 -16.17 0.80
CA LYS A 157 23.10 -16.54 2.20
C LYS A 157 24.59 -16.66 2.56
N SER A 158 25.48 -16.72 1.57
CA SER A 158 26.93 -16.74 1.81
C SER A 158 27.46 -15.38 2.32
N ILE A 159 26.66 -14.31 2.15
CA ILE A 159 27.01 -12.96 2.56
C ILE A 159 26.37 -12.63 3.91
N ALA A 160 27.19 -12.70 4.97
CA ALA A 160 26.75 -12.41 6.35
C ALA A 160 26.30 -10.94 6.55
N SER A 161 26.89 -9.98 5.82
CA SER A 161 26.53 -8.56 5.94
C SER A 161 25.29 -8.22 5.12
N ASN A 162 24.24 -7.74 5.77
CA ASN A 162 23.02 -7.25 5.11
C ASN A 162 23.33 -6.15 4.10
N TYR A 163 24.20 -5.20 4.45
CA TYR A 163 24.60 -4.11 3.55
C TYR A 163 25.28 -4.63 2.28
N LYS A 164 26.19 -5.60 2.41
CA LYS A 164 26.87 -6.21 1.26
C LYS A 164 25.91 -7.06 0.42
N ARG A 165 24.95 -7.74 1.05
CA ARG A 165 23.92 -8.52 0.36
C ARG A 165 23.00 -7.62 -0.46
N LEU A 166 22.52 -6.51 0.11
CA LEU A 166 21.75 -5.49 -0.61
C LEU A 166 22.56 -4.89 -1.76
N THR A 167 23.83 -4.56 -1.51
CA THR A 167 24.74 -4.04 -2.54
C THR A 167 24.84 -4.97 -3.74
N ASN A 168 25.11 -6.24 -3.49
CA ASN A 168 25.25 -7.23 -4.54
C ASN A 168 23.92 -7.53 -5.23
N GLY A 169 22.81 -7.51 -4.48
CA GLY A 169 21.48 -7.71 -5.05
C GLY A 169 21.08 -6.60 -6.02
N TYR A 170 21.31 -5.33 -5.66
CA TYR A 170 21.07 -4.22 -6.60
C TYR A 170 21.99 -4.28 -7.82
N LYS A 171 23.26 -4.69 -7.64
CA LYS A 171 24.17 -4.90 -8.76
C LYS A 171 23.65 -6.00 -9.72
N LYS A 172 23.24 -7.16 -9.18
CA LYS A 172 22.66 -8.26 -9.97
C LYS A 172 21.37 -7.84 -10.68
N LEU A 173 20.50 -7.10 -9.99
CA LEU A 173 19.28 -6.53 -10.56
C LEU A 173 19.61 -5.68 -11.79
N GLU A 174 20.54 -4.73 -11.66
CA GLU A 174 20.94 -3.85 -12.76
C GLU A 174 21.60 -4.64 -13.91
N GLU A 175 22.50 -5.57 -13.60
CA GLU A 175 23.18 -6.40 -14.62
C GLU A 175 22.21 -7.28 -15.41
N GLU A 176 21.21 -7.88 -14.74
CA GLU A 176 20.30 -8.84 -15.38
C GLU A 176 19.05 -8.19 -16.00
N THR A 177 18.65 -7.01 -15.52
CA THR A 177 17.40 -6.36 -15.94
C THR A 177 17.58 -4.94 -16.48
N GLY A 178 18.75 -4.33 -16.29
CA GLY A 178 18.99 -2.91 -16.58
C GLY A 178 18.26 -1.95 -15.64
N ALA A 179 17.55 -2.46 -14.62
CA ALA A 179 16.78 -1.65 -13.68
C ALA A 179 17.61 -1.26 -12.46
N LYS A 180 17.48 -0.01 -12.03
CA LYS A 180 18.11 0.55 -10.83
C LYS A 180 17.14 0.69 -9.68
N ASN A 181 15.86 0.78 -10.00
CA ASN A 181 14.78 0.91 -9.04
C ASN A 181 13.64 -0.07 -9.37
N TYR A 182 12.77 -0.31 -8.39
CA TYR A 182 11.57 -1.11 -8.59
C TYR A 182 10.46 -0.66 -7.64
N ILE A 183 9.22 -0.96 -7.98
CA ILE A 183 8.07 -0.78 -7.07
C ILE A 183 7.42 -2.11 -6.75
N ILE A 184 6.86 -2.21 -5.56
CA ILE A 184 5.93 -3.28 -5.16
C ILE A 184 4.56 -2.65 -4.96
N LEU A 185 3.52 -3.25 -5.55
CA LEU A 185 2.14 -2.81 -5.42
C LEU A 185 1.40 -3.68 -4.41
N SER A 186 0.51 -3.08 -3.63
CA SER A 186 -0.46 -3.84 -2.85
C SER A 186 -1.56 -4.40 -3.75
N THR A 187 -2.30 -5.41 -3.28
CA THR A 187 -3.59 -5.76 -3.89
C THR A 187 -4.53 -4.54 -3.87
N PRO A 188 -5.18 -4.17 -4.99
CA PRO A 188 -6.10 -3.05 -4.99
C PRO A 188 -7.34 -3.33 -4.13
N VAL A 189 -7.72 -2.34 -3.31
CA VAL A 189 -8.96 -2.38 -2.53
C VAL A 189 -10.00 -1.55 -3.27
N LEU A 190 -11.12 -2.16 -3.65
CA LEU A 190 -12.14 -1.51 -4.49
C LEU A 190 -13.37 -1.11 -3.66
N ASN A 191 -14.01 -0.01 -4.07
CA ASN A 191 -15.38 0.25 -3.62
C ASN A 191 -16.37 -0.73 -4.27
N LYS A 192 -17.60 -0.76 -3.75
CA LYS A 192 -18.66 -1.69 -4.19
C LYS A 192 -18.95 -1.63 -5.69
N ASN A 193 -18.86 -0.42 -6.26
CA ASN A 193 -19.18 -0.17 -7.65
C ASN A 193 -17.97 -0.33 -8.59
N LYS A 194 -16.78 -0.65 -8.06
CA LYS A 194 -15.52 -0.75 -8.80
C LYS A 194 -15.18 0.53 -9.59
N THR A 195 -15.56 1.67 -9.04
CA THR A 195 -15.27 3.01 -9.57
C THR A 195 -14.16 3.72 -8.83
N LYS A 196 -13.81 3.25 -7.63
CA LYS A 196 -12.67 3.76 -6.84
C LYS A 196 -11.80 2.61 -6.37
N ALA A 197 -10.49 2.85 -6.34
CA ALA A 197 -9.49 1.86 -5.96
C ALA A 197 -8.41 2.49 -5.07
N LEU A 198 -8.10 1.84 -3.96
CA LEU A 198 -6.99 2.21 -3.10
C LEU A 198 -5.82 1.24 -3.36
N ILE A 199 -4.64 1.78 -3.64
CA ILE A 199 -3.41 1.01 -3.91
C ILE A 199 -2.26 1.64 -3.14
N SER A 200 -1.51 0.84 -2.39
CA SER A 200 -0.23 1.26 -1.82
C SER A 200 0.91 0.82 -2.73
N VAL A 201 1.93 1.68 -2.84
CA VAL A 201 3.12 1.45 -3.65
C VAL A 201 4.33 1.64 -2.76
N ASN A 202 5.19 0.63 -2.69
CA ASN A 202 6.49 0.74 -2.04
C ASN A 202 7.55 0.83 -3.14
N GLY A 203 8.15 2.00 -3.30
CA GLY A 203 9.24 2.25 -4.24
C GLY A 203 10.60 2.06 -3.60
N TYR A 204 11.51 1.46 -4.35
CA TYR A 204 12.87 1.13 -3.92
C TYR A 204 13.87 1.67 -4.93
N CYS A 205 14.69 2.63 -4.50
CA CYS A 205 15.62 3.40 -5.33
C CYS A 205 17.09 3.14 -4.96
N GLY A 206 17.39 1.96 -4.42
CA GLY A 206 18.73 1.58 -4.00
C GLY A 206 18.79 1.14 -2.52
N LYS A 207 20.01 0.99 -2.01
CA LYS A 207 20.28 0.28 -0.74
C LYS A 207 19.70 0.93 0.51
N LEU A 208 19.52 2.25 0.48
CA LEU A 208 19.10 3.08 1.62
C LEU A 208 17.95 4.03 1.25
N CYS A 209 17.37 3.84 0.06
CA CYS A 209 16.38 4.74 -0.52
C CYS A 209 15.14 3.93 -0.85
N GLY A 210 14.05 4.26 -0.18
CA GLY A 210 12.74 3.72 -0.46
C GLY A 210 11.67 4.55 0.22
N GLY A 211 10.49 4.58 -0.38
CA GLY A 211 9.36 5.37 0.09
C GLY A 211 8.05 4.66 -0.27
N GLY A 212 7.08 4.77 0.63
CA GLY A 212 5.75 4.28 0.37
C GLY A 212 4.90 5.44 -0.12
N THR A 213 3.94 5.17 -1.00
CA THR A 213 2.90 6.13 -1.32
C THR A 213 1.58 5.38 -1.45
N LEU A 214 0.57 5.90 -0.77
CA LEU A 214 -0.81 5.46 -0.88
C LEU A 214 -1.51 6.29 -1.94
N TYR A 215 -2.17 5.63 -2.89
CA TYR A 215 -2.96 6.26 -3.94
C TYR A 215 -4.43 5.84 -3.83
N LEU A 216 -5.32 6.82 -3.97
CA LEU A 216 -6.72 6.56 -4.30
C LEU A 216 -6.95 6.98 -5.75
N LEU A 217 -7.49 6.05 -6.54
CA LEU A 217 -7.82 6.24 -7.93
C LEU A 217 -9.33 6.26 -8.12
N GLU A 218 -9.80 7.04 -9.08
CA GLU A 218 -11.18 7.06 -9.55
C GLU A 218 -11.24 6.75 -11.04
N LYS A 219 -12.24 5.95 -11.42
CA LYS A 219 -12.52 5.62 -12.81
C LYS A 219 -13.46 6.66 -13.42
N VAL A 220 -12.89 7.56 -14.23
CA VAL A 220 -13.62 8.61 -14.93
C VAL A 220 -13.58 8.33 -16.43
N ASN A 221 -14.75 8.20 -17.06
CA ASN A 221 -14.89 7.88 -18.50
C ASN A 221 -14.07 6.66 -18.94
N GLY A 222 -14.06 5.61 -18.11
CA GLY A 222 -13.33 4.37 -18.41
C GLY A 222 -11.83 4.41 -18.11
N LYS A 223 -11.28 5.54 -17.65
CA LYS A 223 -9.86 5.71 -17.34
C LYS A 223 -9.66 5.92 -15.85
N TRP A 224 -8.68 5.21 -15.28
CA TRP A 224 -8.28 5.37 -13.88
C TRP A 224 -7.35 6.59 -13.72
N GLN A 225 -7.67 7.45 -12.76
CA GLN A 225 -6.93 8.67 -12.47
C GLN A 225 -6.68 8.77 -10.97
N VAL A 226 -5.50 9.23 -10.57
CA VAL A 226 -5.17 9.48 -9.16
C VAL A 226 -5.94 10.71 -8.69
N ILE A 227 -6.76 10.56 -7.64
CA ILE A 227 -7.52 11.65 -7.02
C ILE A 227 -7.01 12.02 -5.63
N TYR A 228 -6.20 11.15 -5.02
CA TYR A 228 -5.53 11.41 -3.75
C TYR A 228 -4.23 10.64 -3.66
N MET A 229 -3.21 11.27 -3.08
CA MET A 229 -1.93 10.65 -2.74
C MET A 229 -1.50 11.01 -1.33
N LYS A 230 -0.84 10.07 -0.66
CA LYS A 230 -0.20 10.30 0.64
C LYS A 230 1.09 9.50 0.74
N HIS A 231 2.21 10.19 0.93
CA HIS A 231 3.47 9.52 1.25
C HIS A 231 3.34 8.77 2.58
N THR A 232 3.85 7.55 2.57
CA THR A 232 3.98 6.66 3.71
C THR A 232 5.44 6.24 3.86
N PHE A 233 5.80 5.73 5.02
CA PHE A 233 7.11 5.12 5.22
C PHE A 233 7.02 3.65 4.82
N ILE A 234 8.02 3.16 4.10
CA ILE A 234 8.34 1.74 4.10
C ILE A 234 9.07 1.52 5.42
N SER A 235 8.47 0.77 6.35
CA SER A 235 9.22 0.28 7.50
C SER A 235 10.21 -0.76 7.00
#